data_AF-A0A7Y3C4L4-F1
#
_entry.id   AF-A0A7Y3C4L4-F1
#
_cell.length_a   1.000
_cell.length_b   1.000
_cell.length_c   1.000
_cell.angle_alpha   90.00
_cell.angle_beta   90.00
_cell.angle_gamma   90.00
#
_symmetry.space_group_name_H-M   'P 1'
#
loop_
_entity.id
_entity.type
_entity.pdbx_description
1 polymer ?
#
loop_
_entity_poly.entity_id
_entity_poly.type
_entity_poly.pdbx_seq_one_letter_code
_entity_poly.pdbx_strand_id
1 'polypeptide(L)'
;MHASQVTPEVVHRANDLYWGSDTSVNQIADDLELSKGALYGIIEPETSGLGCPLCGDEVVFSNRTAKDKGMLDCPTCDWDGSPDETVDVVPSTPPASSNGAPTSRQERAADPDTDADESAYAPERLPPKPIMRPSTTTVAGGALIGAAVGLALVMWARRR
;
A
#
# COMPACT_ATOMS: atom_id res chain seq x y z
N MET A 1 -5.05 -29.24 -12.55
CA MET A 1 -5.36 -28.08 -11.70
C MET A 1 -4.48 -26.95 -12.19
N HIS A 2 -4.98 -26.14 -13.11
CA HIS A 2 -4.22 -25.03 -13.67
C HIS A 2 -4.08 -23.98 -12.57
N ALA A 3 -2.86 -23.55 -12.28
CA ALA A 3 -2.66 -22.31 -11.56
C ALA A 3 -3.31 -21.21 -12.43
N SER A 4 -4.51 -20.79 -12.03
CA SER A 4 -5.25 -19.71 -12.67
C SER A 4 -4.31 -18.53 -12.82
N GLN A 5 -4.07 -18.15 -14.08
CA GLN A 5 -3.30 -16.95 -14.36
C GLN A 5 -4.07 -15.80 -13.71
N VAL A 6 -3.44 -15.12 -12.76
CA VAL A 6 -3.99 -13.89 -12.19
C VAL A 6 -4.01 -12.87 -13.32
N THR A 7 -5.19 -12.61 -13.87
CA THR A 7 -5.40 -11.58 -14.89
C THR A 7 -5.80 -10.26 -14.23
N PRO A 8 -5.63 -9.10 -14.90
CA PRO A 8 -6.10 -7.82 -14.38
C PRO A 8 -7.59 -7.82 -14.00
N GLU A 9 -8.42 -8.55 -14.74
CA GLU A 9 -9.85 -8.70 -14.45
C GLU A 9 -10.10 -9.47 -13.15
N VAL A 10 -9.30 -10.51 -12.87
CA VAL A 10 -9.36 -11.25 -11.59
C VAL A 10 -8.91 -10.34 -10.45
N VAL A 11 -7.85 -9.54 -10.63
CA VAL A 11 -7.38 -8.57 -9.62
C VAL A 11 -8.47 -7.55 -9.29
N HIS A 12 -9.06 -6.92 -10.31
CA HIS A 12 -10.13 -5.95 -10.11
C HIS A 12 -11.33 -6.57 -9.38
N ARG A 13 -11.81 -7.73 -9.86
CA ARG A 13 -12.95 -8.41 -9.25
C ARG A 13 -12.67 -8.87 -7.82
N ALA A 14 -11.44 -9.31 -7.52
CA ALA A 14 -11.03 -9.67 -6.17
C ALA A 14 -11.10 -8.45 -5.24
N ASN A 15 -10.61 -7.29 -5.67
CA ASN A 15 -10.66 -6.05 -4.90
C ASN A 15 -12.08 -5.53 -4.72
N ASP A 16 -12.95 -5.60 -5.74
CA ASP A 16 -14.36 -5.23 -5.61
C ASP A 16 -15.09 -6.10 -4.58
N LEU A 17 -14.92 -7.42 -4.66
CA LEU A 17 -15.53 -8.35 -3.72
C LEU A 17 -14.95 -8.18 -2.31
N TYR A 18 -13.63 -7.96 -2.23
CA TYR A 18 -12.96 -7.74 -0.96
C TYR A 18 -13.40 -6.42 -0.33
N TRP A 19 -13.39 -5.28 -0.99
CA TRP A 19 -13.74 -4.01 -0.33
C TRP A 19 -15.24 -3.72 -0.28
N GLY A 20 -16.00 -4.22 -1.26
CA GLY A 20 -17.40 -3.86 -1.47
C GLY A 20 -18.44 -4.85 -0.93
N SER A 21 -18.05 -5.92 -0.24
CA SER A 21 -19.01 -6.90 0.30
C SER A 21 -18.60 -7.51 1.63
N ASP A 22 -19.58 -8.07 2.36
CA ASP A 22 -19.35 -8.85 3.58
C ASP A 22 -18.93 -10.31 3.31
N THR A 23 -18.73 -10.68 2.04
CA THR A 23 -18.38 -12.04 1.63
C THR A 23 -17.08 -12.49 2.29
N SER A 24 -17.05 -13.70 2.85
CA SER A 24 -15.86 -14.19 3.53
C SER A 24 -14.69 -14.37 2.56
N VAL A 25 -13.45 -14.17 3.03
CA VAL A 25 -12.23 -14.34 2.21
C VAL A 25 -12.14 -15.74 1.59
N ASN A 26 -12.57 -16.78 2.32
CA ASN A 26 -12.56 -18.14 1.79
C ASN A 26 -13.53 -18.27 0.61
N GLN A 27 -14.75 -17.73 0.74
CA GLN A 27 -15.73 -17.74 -0.33
C GLN A 27 -15.25 -16.96 -1.56
N ILE A 28 -14.62 -15.79 -1.37
CA ILE A 28 -14.04 -15.02 -2.50
C ILE A 28 -12.95 -15.84 -3.20
N ALA A 29 -12.07 -16.50 -2.43
CA ALA A 29 -11.01 -17.32 -2.98
C ALA A 29 -11.58 -18.51 -3.77
N ASP A 30 -12.62 -19.17 -3.23
CA ASP A 30 -13.32 -20.27 -3.90
C ASP A 30 -14.02 -19.80 -5.19
N ASP A 31 -14.73 -18.67 -5.16
CA ASP A 31 -15.47 -18.10 -6.30
C ASP A 31 -14.54 -17.69 -7.45
N LEU A 32 -13.31 -17.30 -7.13
CA LEU A 32 -12.29 -16.89 -8.10
C LEU A 32 -11.31 -18.03 -8.46
N GLU A 33 -11.51 -19.23 -7.91
CA GLU A 33 -10.61 -20.38 -8.07
C GLU A 33 -9.15 -20.04 -7.71
N LEU A 34 -8.96 -19.25 -6.65
CA LEU A 34 -7.67 -18.84 -6.12
C LEU A 34 -7.40 -19.53 -4.79
N SER A 35 -6.12 -19.77 -4.48
CA SER A 35 -5.76 -20.04 -3.09
C SER A 35 -5.95 -18.78 -2.25
N LYS A 36 -6.26 -18.94 -0.96
CA LYS A 36 -6.34 -17.81 -0.01
C LYS A 36 -5.07 -16.94 -0.01
N GLY A 37 -3.89 -17.57 -0.10
CA GLY A 37 -2.62 -16.86 -0.18
C GLY A 37 -2.46 -16.07 -1.49
N ALA A 38 -2.90 -16.65 -2.61
CA ALA A 38 -2.92 -15.96 -3.90
C ALA A 38 -3.89 -14.76 -3.88
N LEU A 39 -5.06 -14.91 -3.26
CA LEU A 39 -6.02 -13.82 -3.08
C LEU A 39 -5.38 -12.66 -2.29
N TYR A 40 -4.79 -12.91 -1.12
CA TYR A 40 -4.12 -11.83 -0.36
C TYR A 40 -2.94 -11.20 -1.10
N GLY A 41 -2.26 -11.94 -1.99
CA GLY A 41 -1.18 -11.41 -2.80
C GLY A 41 -1.63 -10.43 -3.89
N ILE A 42 -2.94 -10.35 -4.18
CA ILE A 42 -3.51 -9.51 -5.24
C ILE A 42 -4.51 -8.47 -4.71
N ILE A 43 -4.85 -8.50 -3.42
CA ILE A 43 -5.64 -7.44 -2.79
C ILE A 43 -4.74 -6.21 -2.62
N GLU A 44 -5.21 -5.09 -3.16
CA GLU A 44 -4.61 -3.78 -3.02
C GLU A 44 -5.26 -3.03 -1.84
N PRO A 45 -4.51 -2.24 -1.06
CA PRO A 45 -5.08 -1.38 -0.02
C PRO A 45 -6.11 -0.40 -0.58
N GLU A 46 -7.15 -0.09 0.20
CA GLU A 46 -8.17 0.88 -0.21
C GLU A 46 -7.74 2.30 0.17
N THR A 47 -7.81 3.22 -0.78
CA THR A 47 -7.47 4.63 -0.55
C THR A 47 -8.49 5.32 0.34
N SER A 48 -8.02 6.20 1.23
CA SER A 48 -8.89 6.92 2.16
C SER A 48 -9.29 8.32 1.68
N GLY A 49 -8.59 8.89 0.69
CA GLY A 49 -8.71 10.31 0.33
C GLY A 49 -8.11 11.28 1.34
N LEU A 50 -7.40 10.78 2.37
CA LEU A 50 -6.74 11.57 3.43
C LEU A 50 -5.21 11.48 3.30
N GLY A 51 -4.53 12.51 3.79
CA GLY A 51 -3.08 12.66 3.72
C GLY A 51 -2.40 12.36 5.06
N CYS A 52 -1.20 11.81 5.00
CA CYS A 52 -0.36 11.52 6.14
C CYS A 52 0.14 12.83 6.79
N PRO A 53 0.05 12.99 8.11
CA PRO A 53 0.52 14.20 8.80
C PRO A 53 2.05 14.36 8.78
N LEU A 54 2.81 13.30 8.47
CA LEU A 54 4.27 13.33 8.46
C LEU A 54 4.86 13.64 7.08
N CYS A 55 4.37 12.96 6.03
CA CYS A 55 4.92 13.12 4.68
C CYS A 55 3.95 13.74 3.67
N GLY A 56 2.66 13.86 4.00
CA GLY A 56 1.63 14.40 3.10
C GLY A 56 1.09 13.43 2.06
N ASP A 57 1.65 12.22 1.93
CA ASP A 57 1.15 11.21 0.99
C ASP A 57 -0.20 10.64 1.43
N GLU A 58 -0.96 10.11 0.47
CA GLU A 58 -2.25 9.49 0.76
C GLU A 58 -2.11 8.27 1.69
N VAL A 59 -2.94 8.22 2.73
CA VAL A 59 -3.02 7.09 3.65
C VAL A 59 -4.10 6.11 3.21
N VAL A 60 -3.92 4.83 3.54
CA VAL A 60 -4.74 3.72 3.05
C VAL A 60 -5.28 2.87 4.18
N PHE A 61 -6.35 2.11 3.91
CA PHE A 61 -6.77 1.00 4.74
C PHE A 61 -6.08 -0.28 4.28
N SER A 62 -5.29 -0.91 5.15
CA SER A 62 -4.54 -2.12 4.80
C SER A 62 -5.38 -3.39 4.72
N ASN A 63 -6.54 -3.42 5.38
CA ASN A 63 -7.49 -4.54 5.34
C ASN A 63 -8.89 -4.09 5.83
N ARG A 64 -9.90 -4.94 5.66
CA ARG A 64 -11.28 -4.66 6.13
C ARG A 64 -11.36 -4.32 7.62
N THR A 65 -10.62 -5.03 8.47
CA THR A 65 -10.66 -4.78 9.92
C THR A 65 -10.06 -3.42 10.28
N ALA A 66 -9.04 -2.97 9.55
CA ALA A 66 -8.50 -1.63 9.69
C ALA A 66 -9.54 -0.58 9.26
N LYS A 67 -10.22 -0.79 8.12
CA LYS A 67 -11.34 0.06 7.67
C LYS A 67 -12.46 0.16 8.69
N ASP A 68 -12.92 -0.98 9.22
CA ASP A 68 -13.99 -1.03 10.22
C ASP A 68 -13.62 -0.30 11.52
N LYS A 69 -12.33 -0.27 11.86
CA LYS A 69 -11.80 0.43 13.04
C LYS A 69 -11.40 1.88 12.79
N GLY A 70 -11.41 2.34 11.53
CA GLY A 70 -10.85 3.63 11.16
C GLY A 70 -9.35 3.72 11.43
N MET A 71 -8.60 2.65 11.15
CA MET A 71 -7.14 2.62 11.26
C MET A 71 -6.50 2.78 9.89
N LEU A 72 -5.69 3.82 9.73
CA LEU A 72 -5.04 4.22 8.49
C LEU A 72 -3.55 3.98 8.59
N ASP A 73 -2.95 3.57 7.48
CA ASP A 73 -1.52 3.33 7.35
C ASP A 73 -0.94 4.20 6.23
N CYS A 74 0.23 4.80 6.45
CA CYS A 74 0.99 5.50 5.41
C CYS A 74 1.98 4.54 4.74
N PRO A 75 1.88 4.28 3.42
CA PRO A 75 2.77 3.37 2.72
C PRO A 75 4.20 3.92 2.54
N THR A 76 4.44 5.20 2.82
CA THR A 76 5.73 5.85 2.60
C THR A 76 6.58 5.97 3.86
N CYS A 77 5.99 6.30 5.01
CA CYS A 77 6.73 6.64 6.22
C CYS A 77 6.33 5.83 7.47
N ASP A 78 5.56 4.76 7.28
CA ASP A 78 5.12 3.84 8.34
C ASP A 78 4.27 4.48 9.45
N TRP A 79 3.73 5.69 9.22
CA TRP A 79 2.78 6.28 10.14
C TRP A 79 1.47 5.48 10.16
N ASP A 80 0.97 5.19 11.35
CA ASP A 80 -0.37 4.63 11.58
C ASP A 80 -1.18 5.54 12.52
N GLY A 81 -2.50 5.61 12.28
CA GLY A 81 -3.37 6.46 13.10
C GLY A 81 -4.82 6.46 12.67
N SER A 82 -5.58 7.39 13.25
CA SER A 82 -7.01 7.57 12.98
C SER A 82 -7.28 8.72 12.00
N PRO A 83 -8.46 8.79 11.33
CA PRO A 83 -8.80 9.87 10.43
C PRO A 83 -8.68 11.28 11.03
N ASP A 84 -8.91 11.44 12.34
CA ASP A 84 -8.78 12.74 13.03
C ASP A 84 -7.34 13.23 13.19
N GLU A 85 -6.35 12.37 12.96
CA GLU A 85 -4.93 12.70 12.99
C GLU A 85 -4.35 12.95 11.58
N THR A 86 -5.20 12.93 10.55
CA THR A 86 -4.80 13.13 9.15
C THR A 86 -4.91 14.59 8.69
N VAL A 87 -4.33 14.87 7.53
CA VAL A 87 -4.46 16.15 6.81
C VAL A 87 -5.19 15.95 5.48
N ASP A 88 -5.63 17.04 4.84
CA ASP A 88 -6.16 16.94 3.47
C ASP A 88 -5.06 16.51 2.49
N VAL A 89 -5.40 15.64 1.54
CA VAL A 89 -4.46 15.30 0.44
C VAL A 89 -4.27 16.54 -0.42
N VAL A 90 -3.06 17.11 -0.38
CA VAL A 90 -2.68 18.16 -1.32
C VAL A 90 -2.28 17.47 -2.63
N PRO A 91 -2.97 17.71 -3.74
CA PRO A 91 -2.54 17.16 -5.02
C PRO A 91 -1.16 17.73 -5.33
N SER A 92 -0.16 16.86 -5.38
CA SER A 92 1.17 17.19 -5.86
C SER A 92 1.05 17.56 -7.34
N THR A 93 0.69 18.83 -7.61
CA THR A 93 0.79 19.40 -8.95
C THR A 93 2.28 19.38 -9.28
N PRO A 94 2.75 18.58 -10.25
CA PRO A 94 4.14 18.63 -10.65
C PRO A 94 4.44 20.09 -11.00
N PRO A 95 5.55 20.68 -10.50
CA PRO A 95 5.87 22.06 -10.80
C PRO A 95 5.85 22.20 -12.31
N ALA A 96 4.96 23.06 -12.83
CA ALA A 96 4.85 23.35 -14.24
C ALA A 96 6.27 23.66 -14.73
N SER A 97 6.84 22.74 -15.50
CA SER A 97 8.16 22.90 -16.09
C SER A 97 8.09 24.17 -16.90
N SER A 98 8.65 25.26 -16.36
CA SER A 98 8.77 26.53 -17.05
C SER A 98 9.76 26.29 -18.17
N ASN A 99 9.28 25.79 -19.30
CA ASN A 99 10.02 25.82 -20.55
C ASN A 99 10.29 27.29 -20.84
N GLY A 100 11.53 27.68 -20.55
CA GLY A 100 12.08 28.96 -20.97
C GLY A 100 11.90 29.11 -22.48
N ALA A 101 11.46 30.30 -22.85
CA ALA A 101 11.12 30.75 -24.20
C ALA A 101 12.20 30.46 -25.27
N PRO A 102 11.82 30.39 -26.56
CA PRO A 102 12.73 30.10 -27.66
C PRO A 102 13.65 31.29 -27.94
N THR A 103 14.97 31.09 -27.92
CA THR A 103 15.91 32.07 -28.48
C THR A 103 16.07 31.79 -29.97
N SER A 104 15.33 32.55 -30.75
CA SER A 104 15.53 32.67 -32.19
C SER A 104 16.90 33.34 -32.43
N ARG A 105 17.93 32.58 -32.80
CA ARG A 105 19.10 33.12 -33.49
C ARG A 105 19.52 32.21 -34.63
N GLN A 106 19.30 32.75 -35.82
CA GLN A 106 19.59 32.25 -37.15
C GLN A 106 21.08 32.42 -37.46
N GLU A 107 21.76 31.38 -37.96
CA GLU A 107 23.01 31.41 -38.75
C GLU A 107 23.26 29.98 -39.31
N ARG A 108 22.71 29.63 -40.49
CA ARG A 108 23.31 29.60 -41.83
C ARG A 108 24.49 28.62 -42.04
N ALA A 109 24.13 27.50 -42.70
CA ALA A 109 24.82 26.74 -43.77
C ALA A 109 26.21 26.11 -43.52
N ALA A 110 26.21 24.77 -43.41
CA ALA A 110 27.07 23.87 -44.20
C ALA A 110 26.53 22.43 -44.10
N ASP A 111 26.24 21.82 -45.25
CA ASP A 111 26.10 20.37 -45.50
C ASP A 111 27.31 19.94 -46.34
N PRO A 112 27.61 18.65 -46.55
CA PRO A 112 27.32 17.44 -45.76
C PRO A 112 28.60 16.56 -45.59
N ASP A 113 28.55 15.51 -44.76
CA ASP A 113 29.07 14.17 -45.11
C ASP A 113 28.86 13.16 -43.98
N THR A 114 28.00 12.19 -44.28
CA THR A 114 28.04 10.73 -44.02
C THR A 114 28.83 10.22 -42.79
N ASP A 115 28.15 9.55 -41.86
CA ASP A 115 28.30 8.09 -41.61
C ASP A 115 27.49 7.59 -40.40
N ALA A 116 27.06 6.33 -40.53
CA ALA A 116 26.72 5.37 -39.48
C ALA A 116 25.39 5.52 -38.68
N ASP A 117 24.43 4.73 -39.13
CA ASP A 117 23.57 3.84 -38.34
C ASP A 117 24.11 3.53 -36.92
N GLU A 118 23.41 3.96 -35.87
CA GLU A 118 23.36 3.18 -34.63
C GLU A 118 22.05 3.43 -33.86
N SER A 119 21.19 2.43 -33.93
CA SER A 119 20.04 2.21 -33.06
C SER A 119 20.45 2.19 -31.59
N ALA A 120 19.91 3.10 -30.78
CA ALA A 120 19.89 2.95 -29.33
C ALA A 120 18.54 3.39 -28.79
N TYR A 121 17.59 2.46 -28.85
CA TYR A 121 16.43 2.37 -27.98
C TYR A 121 16.88 2.63 -26.53
N ALA A 122 16.60 3.81 -25.99
CA ALA A 122 16.77 4.07 -24.57
C ALA A 122 15.67 3.30 -23.83
N PRO A 123 15.96 2.27 -23.02
CA PRO A 123 14.94 1.72 -22.15
C PRO A 123 14.58 2.80 -21.13
N GLU A 124 13.29 3.16 -21.08
CA GLU A 124 12.71 3.85 -19.94
C GLU A 124 13.20 3.13 -18.67
N ARG A 125 13.97 3.84 -17.84
CA ARG A 125 14.27 3.38 -16.49
C ARG A 125 12.96 3.43 -15.71
N LEU A 126 12.23 2.31 -15.72
CA LEU A 126 11.16 2.07 -14.75
C LEU A 126 11.69 2.37 -13.34
N PRO A 127 10.96 3.14 -12.52
CA PRO A 127 11.33 3.29 -11.12
C PRO A 127 11.35 1.88 -10.48
N PRO A 128 12.35 1.57 -9.63
CA PRO A 128 12.37 0.30 -8.93
C PRO A 128 11.09 0.17 -8.10
N LYS A 129 10.25 -0.83 -8.40
CA LYS A 129 9.18 -1.25 -7.50
C LYS A 129 9.82 -1.54 -6.13
N PRO A 130 9.33 -0.94 -5.02
CA PRO A 130 9.89 -1.22 -3.72
C PRO A 130 9.73 -2.71 -3.43
N ILE A 131 10.87 -3.37 -3.25
CA ILE A 131 10.94 -4.77 -2.82
C ILE A 131 10.39 -4.78 -1.40
N MET A 132 9.16 -5.27 -1.24
CA MET A 132 8.52 -5.53 0.04
C MET A 132 9.45 -6.43 0.86
N ARG A 133 10.19 -5.82 1.79
CA ARG A 133 11.05 -6.55 2.71
C ARG A 133 10.16 -7.05 3.84
N PRO A 134 10.17 -8.36 4.14
CA PRO A 134 9.48 -8.86 5.33
C PRO A 134 10.18 -8.26 6.56
N SER A 135 9.55 -7.29 7.21
CA SER A 135 9.96 -6.84 8.52
C SER A 135 9.65 -7.96 9.51
N THR A 136 10.69 -8.63 9.99
CA THR A 136 10.59 -9.56 11.11
C THR A 136 10.37 -8.75 12.39
N THR A 137 9.12 -8.46 12.70
CA THR A 137 8.75 -7.88 13.99
C THR A 137 9.04 -8.92 15.07
N THR A 138 10.06 -8.63 15.89
CA THR A 138 10.39 -9.44 17.06
C THR A 138 9.31 -9.24 18.10
N VAL A 139 8.41 -10.22 18.24
CA VAL A 139 7.41 -10.27 19.31
C VAL A 139 8.12 -10.66 20.61
N ALA A 140 8.56 -9.66 21.38
CA ALA A 140 8.93 -9.84 22.78
C ALA A 140 7.69 -9.63 23.66
N GLY A 141 6.82 -10.65 23.70
CA GLY A 141 5.65 -10.67 24.57
C GLY A 141 5.91 -11.42 25.88
N GLY A 142 5.40 -10.86 26.98
CA GLY A 142 4.74 -11.66 28.02
C GLY A 142 5.44 -11.79 29.38
N ALA A 143 5.02 -10.94 30.32
CA ALA A 143 4.74 -11.23 31.74
C ALA A 143 4.42 -9.87 32.40
N LEU A 144 3.26 -9.60 33.01
CA LEU A 144 2.85 -10.08 34.33
C LEU A 144 1.39 -9.65 34.58
N ILE A 145 0.43 -10.57 34.57
CA ILE A 145 -0.89 -10.35 35.21
C ILE A 145 -1.21 -11.60 36.02
N GLY A 146 -0.90 -11.58 37.32
CA GLY A 146 -1.08 -12.75 38.18
C GLY A 146 -1.13 -12.47 39.68
N ALA A 147 -1.50 -11.25 40.11
CA ALA A 147 -1.51 -10.91 41.54
C ALA A 147 -2.92 -10.67 42.15
N ALA A 148 -3.96 -10.42 41.35
CA ALA A 148 -5.25 -9.99 41.90
C ALA A 148 -6.17 -11.14 42.34
N VAL A 149 -6.09 -12.32 41.72
CA VAL A 149 -7.06 -13.42 41.98
C VAL A 149 -6.73 -14.21 43.25
N GLY A 150 -5.46 -14.26 43.67
CA GLY A 150 -5.04 -15.03 44.86
C GLY A 150 -5.53 -14.45 46.20
N LEU A 151 -5.59 -13.12 46.32
CA LEU A 151 -5.99 -12.45 47.57
C LEU A 151 -7.48 -12.60 47.89
N ALA A 152 -8.33 -12.74 46.87
CA ALA A 152 -9.77 -12.94 47.05
C ALA A 152 -10.11 -14.33 47.64
N LEU A 153 -9.39 -15.38 47.24
CA LEU A 153 -9.60 -16.74 47.76
C LEU A 153 -9.19 -16.90 49.22
N VAL A 154 -8.10 -16.26 49.65
CA VAL A 154 -7.61 -16.34 51.05
C VAL A 154 -8.55 -15.63 52.03
N MET A 155 -9.18 -14.52 51.63
CA MET A 155 -10.14 -13.82 52.50
C MET A 155 -11.46 -14.58 52.67
N TRP A 156 -11.87 -15.37 51.68
CA TRP A 156 -13.10 -16.15 51.77
C TRP A 156 -12.96 -17.37 52.69
N ALA A 157 -11.81 -18.07 52.64
CA ALA A 157 -11.54 -19.22 53.50
C ALA A 157 -11.42 -18.88 55.00
N ARG A 158 -11.11 -17.61 55.34
CA ARG A 158 -11.00 -17.14 56.74
C ARG A 158 -12.32 -16.68 57.36
N ARG A 159 -13.40 -16.59 56.56
CA ARG A 159 -14.73 -16.11 56.99
C ARG A 159 -15.76 -17.23 57.22
N ARG A 160 -15.34 -18.50 57.12
CA ARG A 160 -16.13 -19.67 57.53
C ARG A 160 -15.54 -20.26 58.80
#